data_AF-A0A935MBF3-F1
#
_entry.id   AF-A0A935MBF3-F1
#
_cell.length_a   1.000
_cell.length_b   1.000
_cell.length_c   1.000
_cell.angle_alpha   90.00
_cell.angle_beta   90.00
_cell.angle_gamma   90.00
#
_symmetry.space_group_name_H-M   'P 1'
#
loop_
_entity.id
_entity.type
_entity.pdbx_description
1 polymer ?
#
loop_
_entity_poly.entity_id
_entity_poly.type
_entity_poly.pdbx_seq_one_letter_code
_entity_poly.pdbx_strand_id
1 'polypeptide(L)'
;MDQVLQQFIFVLQFLVVLVFYYFRRTMIANQHILLLYIAIFTFIEDFGGHVLTIYQLINNVAYYSILSTVILFLYFYFYYQQIKNAAYKRIILYAAIFLGIFSVFNIIFIQKLFEKFTSYNFCIGSVIMCVIICMYVVETMKSDQIIVLKKNLLFWVSIGLFFYYLMNIPMMAGFNYLVETGSMKLRFVYLNISRSVLYIQYILFIIGAICMKKT
;
A
#
# COMPACT_ATOMS: atom_id res chain seq x y z
N MET A 1 16.82 12.56 -15.24
CA MET A 1 15.49 13.02 -14.81
C MET A 1 14.79 11.99 -13.92
N ASP A 2 14.82 10.70 -14.26
CA ASP A 2 14.21 9.64 -13.43
C ASP A 2 14.76 9.48 -12.02
N GLN A 3 16.08 9.60 -11.83
CA GLN A 3 16.69 9.49 -10.49
C GLN A 3 16.26 10.61 -9.54
N VAL A 4 16.10 11.84 -10.04
CA VAL A 4 15.71 13.00 -9.22
C VAL A 4 14.28 12.80 -8.69
N LEU A 5 13.35 12.37 -9.55
CA LEU A 5 11.98 12.06 -9.14
C LEU A 5 11.94 10.93 -8.11
N GLN A 6 12.76 9.90 -8.29
CA GLN A 6 12.85 8.79 -7.33
C GLN A 6 13.39 9.26 -5.97
N GLN A 7 14.39 10.15 -5.94
CA GLN A 7 14.87 10.75 -4.69
C GLN A 7 13.77 11.54 -3.97
N PHE A 8 12.94 12.29 -4.70
CA PHE A 8 11.80 12.98 -4.11
C PHE A 8 10.78 12.03 -3.45
N ILE A 9 10.56 10.84 -4.03
CA ILE A 9 9.69 9.83 -3.42
C ILE A 9 10.27 9.35 -2.08
N PHE A 10 11.58 9.05 -2.02
CA PHE A 10 12.22 8.64 -0.78
C PHE A 10 12.15 9.72 0.30
N VAL A 11 12.33 10.99 -0.07
CA VAL A 11 12.18 12.11 0.85
C VAL A 11 10.76 12.16 1.41
N LEU A 12 9.73 12.01 0.57
CA LEU A 12 8.34 12.00 1.03
C LEU A 12 8.01 10.81 1.91
N GLN A 13 8.48 9.61 1.59
CA GLN A 13 8.32 8.42 2.44
C GLN A 13 8.98 8.61 3.80
N PHE A 14 10.20 9.14 3.81
CA PHE A 14 10.91 9.43 5.04
C PHE A 14 10.16 10.49 5.87
N LEU A 15 9.59 11.51 5.23
CA LEU A 15 8.74 12.49 5.89
C LEU A 15 7.48 11.85 6.50
N VAL A 16 6.83 10.92 5.80
CA VAL A 16 5.69 10.16 6.35
C VAL A 16 6.11 9.42 7.63
N VAL A 17 7.25 8.71 7.60
CA VAL A 17 7.79 8.00 8.78
C VAL A 17 8.06 8.98 9.92
N LEU A 18 8.71 10.11 9.65
CA LEU A 18 9.01 11.13 10.66
C LEU A 18 7.75 11.73 11.28
N VAL A 19 6.76 12.07 10.45
CA VAL A 19 5.49 12.64 10.91
C VAL A 19 4.73 11.62 11.75
N PHE A 20 4.61 10.37 11.30
CA PHE A 20 3.97 9.32 12.08
C PHE A 20 4.71 9.04 13.39
N TYR A 21 6.05 9.07 13.38
CA TYR A 21 6.86 8.94 14.57
C TYR A 21 6.66 10.10 15.55
N TYR A 22 6.63 11.35 15.06
CA TYR A 22 6.38 12.53 15.87
C TYR A 22 5.02 12.44 16.60
N PHE A 23 3.99 11.95 15.89
CA PHE A 23 2.65 11.76 16.44
C PHE A 23 2.41 10.41 17.14
N ARG A 24 3.45 9.57 17.32
CA ARG A 24 3.31 8.21 17.85
C ARG A 24 2.59 8.13 19.20
N ARG A 25 2.78 9.11 20.09
CA ARG A 25 2.15 9.12 21.43
C ARG A 25 0.63 9.20 21.33
N THR A 26 0.12 10.05 20.44
CA THR A 26 -1.31 10.17 20.14
C THR A 26 -1.83 8.93 19.42
N MET A 27 -1.02 8.33 18.53
CA MET A 27 -1.40 7.11 17.81
C MET A 27 -1.51 5.87 18.70
N ILE A 28 -0.66 5.73 19.72
CA ILE A 28 -0.70 4.60 20.67
C ILE A 28 -2.05 4.58 21.39
N ALA A 29 -2.55 5.75 21.82
CA ALA A 29 -3.86 5.86 22.44
C ALA A 29 -5.01 5.44 21.51
N ASN A 30 -4.84 5.61 20.19
CA ASN A 30 -5.86 5.38 19.18
C ASN A 30 -5.63 4.12 18.31
N GLN A 31 -4.72 3.21 18.71
CA GLN A 31 -4.36 1.99 17.95
C GLN A 31 -3.75 2.24 16.55
N HIS A 32 -3.34 3.47 16.23
CA HIS A 32 -2.80 3.84 14.91
C HIS A 32 -1.29 3.59 14.78
N ILE A 33 -0.61 3.08 15.82
CA ILE A 33 0.83 2.81 15.80
C ILE A 33 1.23 1.82 14.70
N LEU A 34 0.32 0.94 14.28
CA LEU A 34 0.55 0.01 13.18
C LEU A 34 0.81 0.74 11.85
N LEU A 35 0.26 1.95 11.64
CA LEU A 35 0.56 2.76 10.46
C LEU A 35 2.02 3.22 10.42
N LEU A 36 2.64 3.48 11.58
CA LEU A 36 4.07 3.79 11.64
C LEU A 36 4.91 2.59 11.20
N TYR A 37 4.59 1.39 11.69
CA TYR A 37 5.29 0.18 11.28
C TYR A 37 5.12 -0.07 9.79
N ILE A 38 3.90 0.05 9.26
CA ILE A 38 3.66 -0.10 7.82
C ILE A 38 4.45 0.94 7.02
N ALA A 39 4.49 2.20 7.46
CA ALA A 39 5.29 3.24 6.79
C ALA A 39 6.80 2.90 6.78
N ILE A 40 7.32 2.36 7.88
CA ILE A 40 8.71 1.88 7.96
C ILE A 40 8.93 0.71 6.99
N PHE A 41 8.03 -0.27 6.96
CA PHE A 41 8.12 -1.41 6.04
C PHE A 41 8.08 -0.97 4.58
N THR A 42 7.20 -0.02 4.21
CA THR A 42 7.16 0.54 2.85
C THR A 42 8.44 1.29 2.49
N PHE A 43 9.02 2.04 3.44
CA PHE A 43 10.31 2.70 3.20
C PHE A 43 11.43 1.67 3.00
N ILE A 44 11.45 0.59 3.81
CA ILE A 44 12.42 -0.49 3.66
C ILE A 44 12.27 -1.15 2.29
N GLU A 45 11.05 -1.48 1.85
CA GLU A 45 10.79 -2.06 0.53
C GLU A 45 11.36 -1.18 -0.60
N ASP A 46 11.00 0.10 -0.62
CA ASP A 46 11.38 0.95 -1.76
C ASP A 46 12.86 1.34 -1.73
N PHE A 47 13.38 1.74 -0.56
CA PHE A 47 14.79 2.11 -0.41
C PHE A 47 15.70 0.89 -0.52
N GLY A 48 15.35 -0.21 0.15
CA GLY A 48 16.10 -1.47 0.11
C GLY A 48 16.13 -2.06 -1.29
N GLY A 49 15.00 -2.07 -2.00
CA GLY A 49 14.94 -2.53 -3.39
C GLY A 49 15.78 -1.68 -4.35
N HIS A 50 15.84 -0.37 -4.12
CA HIS A 50 16.72 0.53 -4.88
C HIS A 50 18.21 0.26 -4.63
N VAL A 51 18.62 0.12 -3.36
CA VAL A 51 19.98 -0.24 -2.98
C VAL A 51 20.38 -1.58 -3.59
N LEU A 52 19.54 -2.62 -3.44
CA LEU A 52 19.79 -3.94 -4.01
C LEU A 52 19.95 -3.89 -5.54
N THR A 53 19.19 -3.03 -6.22
CA THR A 53 19.27 -2.86 -7.67
C THR A 53 20.58 -2.18 -8.10
N ILE A 54 21.04 -1.17 -7.36
CA ILE A 54 22.31 -0.48 -7.65
C ILE A 54 23.51 -1.41 -7.45
N TYR A 55 23.52 -2.17 -6.35
CA TYR A 55 24.64 -3.03 -5.98
C TYR A 55 24.54 -4.46 -6.52
N GLN A 56 23.48 -4.78 -7.28
CA GLN A 56 23.24 -6.10 -7.89
C GLN A 56 23.34 -7.30 -6.91
N LEU A 57 22.99 -7.07 -5.64
CA LEU A 57 23.28 -8.03 -4.57
C LEU A 57 22.37 -9.27 -4.61
N ILE A 58 21.10 -9.10 -4.99
CA ILE A 58 20.06 -10.13 -4.96
C ILE A 58 19.10 -9.89 -6.12
N ASN A 59 18.40 -10.95 -6.55
CA ASN A 59 17.23 -10.84 -7.41
C ASN A 59 16.15 -9.96 -6.75
N ASN A 60 16.02 -8.72 -7.25
CA ASN A 60 15.08 -7.73 -6.75
C ASN A 60 13.61 -8.15 -6.98
N VAL A 61 13.32 -9.06 -7.91
CA VAL A 61 11.96 -9.55 -8.19
C VAL A 61 11.35 -10.26 -6.99
N ALA A 62 12.10 -11.19 -6.38
CA ALA A 62 11.65 -11.91 -5.20
C ALA A 62 11.49 -10.96 -4.01
N TYR A 63 12.42 -10.02 -3.85
CA TYR A 63 12.39 -9.02 -2.80
C TYR A 63 11.10 -8.18 -2.82
N TYR A 64 10.79 -7.56 -3.98
CA TYR A 64 9.56 -6.79 -4.15
C TYR A 64 8.31 -7.67 -4.03
N SER A 65 8.34 -8.90 -4.55
CA SER A 65 7.18 -9.81 -4.48
C SER A 65 6.82 -10.19 -3.05
N ILE A 66 7.80 -10.48 -2.20
CA ILE A 66 7.59 -10.84 -0.80
C ILE A 66 7.14 -9.62 0.00
N LEU A 67 7.88 -8.51 -0.07
CA LEU A 67 7.60 -7.35 0.77
C LEU A 67 6.27 -6.69 0.42
N SER A 68 5.94 -6.52 -0.86
CA SER A 68 4.64 -5.98 -1.27
C SER A 68 3.48 -6.84 -0.76
N THR A 69 3.63 -8.17 -0.80
CA THR A 69 2.64 -9.11 -0.26
C THR A 69 2.52 -8.94 1.26
N VAL A 70 3.63 -8.88 1.99
CA VAL A 70 3.64 -8.67 3.45
C VAL A 70 2.97 -7.35 3.82
N ILE A 71 3.32 -6.25 3.15
CA ILE A 71 2.76 -4.91 3.39
C ILE A 71 1.25 -4.92 3.15
N LEU A 72 0.78 -5.59 2.10
CA LEU A 72 -0.65 -5.75 1.84
C LEU A 72 -1.36 -6.49 2.98
N PHE A 73 -0.78 -7.59 3.49
CA PHE A 73 -1.35 -8.30 4.64
C PHE A 73 -1.33 -7.47 5.92
N LEU A 74 -0.31 -6.64 6.14
CA LEU A 74 -0.28 -5.70 7.27
C LEU A 74 -1.42 -4.68 7.16
N TYR A 75 -1.73 -4.19 5.94
CA TYR A 75 -2.89 -3.35 5.72
C TYR A 75 -4.22 -4.08 5.97
N PHE A 76 -4.37 -5.33 5.54
CA PHE A 76 -5.58 -6.12 5.84
C PHE A 76 -5.76 -6.28 7.35
N TYR A 77 -4.70 -6.62 8.07
CA TYR A 77 -4.71 -6.71 9.51
C TYR A 77 -5.03 -5.38 10.18
N PHE A 78 -4.48 -4.27 9.66
CA PHE A 78 -4.79 -2.93 10.13
C PHE A 78 -6.29 -2.64 10.03
N TYR A 79 -6.92 -2.81 8.86
CA TYR A 79 -8.36 -2.56 8.71
C TYR A 79 -9.23 -3.55 9.49
N TYR A 80 -8.79 -4.79 9.65
CA TYR A 80 -9.47 -5.77 10.52
C TYR A 80 -9.61 -5.29 11.96
N GLN A 81 -8.60 -4.58 12.48
CA GLN A 81 -8.65 -3.99 13.83
C GLN A 81 -9.58 -2.77 13.91
N GLN A 82 -9.68 -1.99 12.83
CA GLN A 82 -10.43 -0.72 12.81
C GLN A 82 -11.92 -0.89 12.55
N ILE A 83 -12.30 -1.88 11.75
CA ILE A 83 -13.71 -2.23 11.50
C ILE A 83 -14.33 -2.77 12.80
N LYS A 84 -15.59 -2.41 13.11
CA LYS A 84 -16.30 -2.92 14.30
C LYS A 84 -17.31 -4.00 13.91
N ASN A 85 -17.89 -3.89 12.71
CA ASN A 85 -18.88 -4.81 12.19
C ASN A 85 -18.30 -6.23 12.00
N ALA A 86 -18.85 -7.20 12.73
CA ALA A 86 -18.39 -8.58 12.71
C ALA A 86 -18.50 -9.25 11.32
N ALA A 87 -19.51 -8.87 10.52
CA ALA A 87 -19.64 -9.39 9.16
C ALA A 87 -18.50 -8.88 8.26
N TYR A 88 -18.16 -7.59 8.33
CA TYR A 88 -17.04 -7.03 7.57
C TYR A 88 -15.69 -7.62 8.01
N LYS A 89 -15.49 -7.86 9.32
CA LYS A 89 -14.32 -8.59 9.83
C LYS A 89 -14.17 -9.98 9.23
N ARG A 90 -15.27 -10.74 9.16
CA ARG A 90 -15.28 -12.07 8.53
C ARG A 90 -14.91 -12.00 7.06
N ILE A 91 -15.43 -11.00 6.32
CA ILE A 91 -15.08 -10.81 4.91
C ILE A 91 -13.58 -10.52 4.76
N ILE A 92 -13.01 -9.62 5.58
CA ILE A 92 -11.55 -9.35 5.55
C ILE A 92 -10.76 -10.62 5.81
N LEU A 93 -11.14 -11.41 6.83
CA LEU A 93 -10.46 -12.65 7.17
C LEU A 93 -10.50 -13.67 6.02
N TYR A 94 -11.68 -13.92 5.44
CA TYR A 94 -11.81 -14.85 4.32
C TYR A 94 -11.08 -14.36 3.08
N ALA A 95 -11.09 -13.05 2.81
CA ALA A 95 -10.34 -12.47 1.71
C ALA A 95 -8.82 -12.60 1.91
N ALA A 96 -8.33 -12.42 3.15
CA ALA A 96 -6.93 -12.64 3.50
C ALA A 96 -6.53 -14.11 3.34
N ILE A 97 -7.34 -15.06 3.80
CA ILE A 97 -7.10 -16.50 3.63
C ILE A 97 -7.07 -16.86 2.14
N PHE A 98 -8.07 -16.40 1.38
CA PHE A 98 -8.14 -16.60 -0.06
C PHE A 98 -6.89 -16.07 -0.77
N LEU A 99 -6.49 -14.83 -0.47
CA LEU A 99 -5.30 -14.24 -1.08
C LEU A 99 -4.02 -14.97 -0.65
N GLY A 100 -3.95 -15.47 0.58
CA GLY A 100 -2.80 -16.26 1.06
C GLY A 100 -2.64 -17.56 0.28
N ILE A 101 -3.73 -18.32 0.15
CA ILE A 101 -3.75 -19.56 -0.65
C ILE A 101 -3.41 -19.26 -2.11
N PHE A 102 -4.05 -18.25 -2.69
CA PHE A 102 -3.77 -17.81 -4.06
C PHE A 102 -2.30 -17.40 -4.23
N SER A 103 -1.73 -16.67 -3.28
CA SER A 103 -0.35 -16.20 -3.35
C SER A 103 0.64 -17.35 -3.37
N VAL A 104 0.44 -18.36 -2.51
CA VAL A 104 1.26 -19.58 -2.51
C VAL A 104 1.13 -20.31 -3.84
N PHE A 105 -0.09 -20.50 -4.33
CA PHE A 105 -0.32 -21.15 -5.62
C PHE A 105 0.35 -20.40 -6.78
N ASN A 106 0.17 -19.09 -6.85
CA ASN A 106 0.74 -18.25 -7.89
C ASN A 106 2.27 -18.24 -7.87
N ILE A 107 2.86 -18.18 -6.66
CA ILE A 107 4.31 -18.19 -6.45
C ILE A 107 4.94 -19.53 -6.82
N ILE A 108 4.24 -20.66 -6.64
CA ILE A 108 4.79 -21.99 -6.94
C ILE A 108 4.56 -22.37 -8.41
N PHE A 109 3.37 -22.10 -8.95
CA PHE A 109 2.94 -22.71 -10.21
C PHE A 109 2.85 -21.73 -11.40
N ILE A 110 2.57 -20.45 -11.18
CA ILE A 110 2.25 -19.51 -12.27
C ILE A 110 3.40 -18.54 -12.54
N GLN A 111 3.70 -17.66 -11.58
CA GLN A 111 4.65 -16.56 -11.78
C GLN A 111 6.06 -16.89 -11.29
N LYS A 112 6.20 -17.90 -10.42
CA LYS A 112 7.46 -18.38 -9.84
C LYS A 112 8.28 -17.27 -9.17
N LEU A 113 8.46 -17.34 -7.85
CA LEU A 113 9.01 -16.25 -7.01
C LEU A 113 10.23 -15.50 -7.56
N PHE A 114 11.15 -16.24 -8.20
CA PHE A 114 12.43 -15.73 -8.67
C PHE A 114 12.44 -15.37 -10.16
N GLU A 115 11.39 -15.70 -10.92
CA GLU A 115 11.35 -15.49 -12.38
C GLU A 115 10.54 -14.24 -12.75
N LYS A 116 9.34 -14.07 -12.18
CA LYS A 116 8.46 -12.94 -12.47
C LYS A 116 7.95 -12.28 -11.20
N PHE A 117 7.77 -10.97 -11.27
CA PHE A 117 7.10 -10.23 -10.20
C PHE A 117 5.68 -10.76 -10.03
N THR A 118 5.21 -10.93 -8.80
CA THR A 118 3.90 -11.50 -8.47
C THR A 118 2.74 -10.51 -8.72
N SER A 119 2.69 -9.94 -9.93
CA SER A 119 1.70 -8.94 -10.35
C SER A 119 0.25 -9.39 -10.19
N TYR A 120 -0.04 -10.70 -10.29
CA TYR A 120 -1.38 -11.23 -10.05
C TYR A 120 -1.79 -11.15 -8.57
N ASN A 121 -0.86 -11.43 -7.65
CA ASN A 121 -1.10 -11.27 -6.21
C ASN A 121 -1.37 -9.81 -5.89
N PHE A 122 -0.54 -8.91 -6.43
CA PHE A 122 -0.72 -7.48 -6.23
C PHE A 122 -2.07 -7.00 -6.79
N CYS A 123 -2.45 -7.41 -8.01
CA CYS A 123 -3.69 -7.00 -8.65
C CYS A 123 -4.94 -7.45 -7.87
N ILE A 124 -5.04 -8.75 -7.56
CA ILE A 124 -6.17 -9.29 -6.78
C ILE A 124 -6.19 -8.68 -5.37
N GLY A 125 -5.03 -8.58 -4.75
CA GLY A 125 -4.85 -7.93 -3.47
C GLY A 125 -5.32 -6.47 -3.46
N SER A 126 -5.03 -5.72 -4.51
CA SER A 126 -5.45 -4.32 -4.69
C SER A 126 -6.96 -4.20 -4.79
N VAL A 127 -7.62 -5.09 -5.54
CA VAL A 127 -9.09 -5.14 -5.66
C VAL A 127 -9.71 -5.40 -4.29
N ILE A 128 -9.23 -6.42 -3.59
CA ILE A 128 -9.68 -6.75 -2.22
C ILE A 128 -9.47 -5.54 -1.30
N MET A 129 -8.31 -4.91 -1.37
CA MET A 129 -7.98 -3.76 -0.53
C MET A 129 -8.92 -2.57 -0.76
N CYS A 130 -9.24 -2.25 -2.02
CA CYS A 130 -10.23 -1.22 -2.34
C CYS A 130 -11.60 -1.53 -1.72
N VAL A 131 -12.05 -2.79 -1.79
CA VAL A 131 -13.31 -3.24 -1.18
C VAL A 131 -13.28 -3.07 0.35
N ILE A 132 -12.17 -3.47 1.00
CA ILE A 132 -11.98 -3.32 2.45
C ILE A 132 -12.03 -1.84 2.86
N ILE A 133 -11.37 -0.97 2.10
CA ILE A 133 -11.40 0.48 2.35
C ILE A 133 -12.83 1.02 2.21
N CYS A 134 -13.57 0.62 1.18
CA CYS A 134 -14.97 1.00 1.02
C CYS A 134 -15.83 0.56 2.21
N MET A 135 -15.65 -0.68 2.70
CA MET A 135 -16.36 -1.17 3.89
C MET A 135 -16.06 -0.30 5.12
N TYR A 136 -14.79 0.03 5.35
CA TYR A 136 -14.37 0.90 6.44
C TYR A 136 -14.99 2.30 6.34
N VAL A 137 -14.98 2.91 5.16
CA VAL A 137 -15.57 4.24 4.93
C VAL A 137 -17.08 4.22 5.16
N VAL A 138 -17.78 3.22 4.62
CA VAL A 138 -19.24 3.06 4.81
C VAL A 138 -19.60 2.87 6.28
N GLU A 139 -18.85 2.05 7.02
CA GLU A 139 -19.08 1.87 8.45
C GLU A 139 -18.83 3.16 9.24
N THR A 140 -17.74 3.86 8.94
CA THR A 140 -17.39 5.13 9.60
C THR A 140 -18.46 6.19 9.35
N MET A 141 -18.96 6.29 8.11
CA MET A 141 -20.03 7.23 7.74
C MET A 141 -21.38 6.91 8.40
N LYS A 142 -21.65 5.65 8.75
CA LYS A 142 -22.88 5.27 9.46
C LYS A 142 -22.82 5.53 10.96
N SER A 143 -21.63 5.74 11.53
CA SER A 143 -21.47 6.10 12.93
C SER A 143 -21.73 7.60 13.13
N ASP A 144 -22.21 8.03 14.29
CA ASP A 144 -22.43 9.45 14.66
C ASP A 144 -21.14 10.32 14.61
N GLN A 145 -20.01 9.76 14.17
CA GLN A 145 -18.71 10.42 14.03
C GLN A 145 -18.54 11.24 12.74
N ILE A 146 -19.60 11.44 11.94
CA ILE A 146 -19.54 12.16 10.66
C ILE A 146 -18.93 13.56 10.82
N ILE A 147 -19.20 14.24 11.94
CA ILE A 147 -18.79 15.63 12.20
C ILE A 147 -17.26 15.80 12.30
N VAL A 148 -16.47 14.72 12.42
CA VAL A 148 -15.02 14.78 12.65
C VAL A 148 -14.19 14.02 11.59
N LEU A 149 -14.80 13.52 10.51
CA LEU A 149 -14.13 12.73 9.45
C LEU A 149 -12.84 13.39 8.92
N LYS A 150 -12.86 14.70 8.65
CA LYS A 150 -11.68 15.44 8.15
C LYS A 150 -10.51 15.52 9.14
N LYS A 151 -10.75 15.29 10.44
CA LYS A 151 -9.72 15.27 11.49
C LYS A 151 -9.27 13.85 11.83
N ASN A 152 -9.85 12.84 11.18
CA ASN A 152 -9.48 11.45 11.37
C ASN A 152 -8.32 11.09 10.44
N LEU A 153 -7.17 10.74 11.01
CA LEU A 153 -6.00 10.28 10.26
C LEU A 153 -6.35 9.12 9.30
N LEU A 154 -7.18 8.18 9.74
CA LEU A 154 -7.50 6.99 8.96
C LEU A 154 -8.32 7.32 7.73
N PHE A 155 -9.13 8.37 7.77
CA PHE A 155 -9.87 8.82 6.60
C PHE A 155 -8.91 9.23 5.47
N TRP A 156 -7.91 10.04 5.79
CA TRP A 156 -6.89 10.48 4.83
C TRP A 156 -6.01 9.32 4.33
N VAL A 157 -5.62 8.42 5.24
CA VAL A 157 -4.87 7.20 4.89
C VAL A 157 -5.70 6.29 3.98
N SER A 158 -7.00 6.13 4.27
CA SER A 158 -7.93 5.34 3.45
C SER A 158 -8.06 5.89 2.05
N ILE A 159 -8.24 7.20 1.89
CA ILE A 159 -8.33 7.84 0.58
C ILE A 159 -7.02 7.67 -0.19
N GLY A 160 -5.87 7.89 0.45
CA GLY A 160 -4.56 7.72 -0.19
C GLY A 160 -4.34 6.29 -0.68
N LEU A 161 -4.65 5.30 0.16
CA LEU A 161 -4.56 3.88 -0.22
C LEU A 161 -5.56 3.51 -1.31
N PHE A 162 -6.78 4.05 -1.27
CA PHE A 162 -7.79 3.77 -2.26
C PHE A 162 -7.33 4.23 -3.65
N PHE A 163 -6.83 5.47 -3.77
CA PHE A 163 -6.26 5.96 -5.03
C PHE A 163 -5.04 5.14 -5.44
N TYR A 164 -4.18 4.77 -4.49
CA TYR A 164 -3.02 3.92 -4.75
C TYR A 164 -3.37 2.59 -5.40
N TYR A 165 -4.21 1.80 -4.73
CA TYR A 165 -4.57 0.48 -5.21
C TYR A 165 -5.46 0.56 -6.46
N LEU A 166 -6.45 1.45 -6.49
CA LEU A 166 -7.36 1.56 -7.62
C LEU A 166 -6.64 1.90 -8.93
N MET A 167 -5.72 2.86 -8.89
CA MET A 167 -4.99 3.30 -10.09
C MET A 167 -3.91 2.32 -10.53
N ASN A 168 -3.36 1.51 -9.61
CA ASN A 168 -2.36 0.50 -9.96
C ASN A 168 -2.98 -0.83 -10.46
N ILE A 169 -4.27 -1.11 -10.25
CA ILE A 169 -4.94 -2.31 -10.78
C ILE A 169 -4.73 -2.49 -12.29
N PRO A 170 -5.12 -1.54 -13.17
CA PRO A 170 -4.95 -1.74 -14.61
C PRO A 170 -3.48 -1.85 -15.01
N MET A 171 -2.60 -1.13 -14.31
CA MET A 171 -1.16 -1.15 -14.54
C MET A 171 -0.56 -2.53 -14.23
N MET A 172 -0.99 -3.14 -13.13
CA MET A 172 -0.50 -4.44 -12.66
C MET A 172 -1.11 -5.60 -13.45
N ALA A 173 -2.37 -5.48 -13.87
CA ALA A 173 -3.00 -6.43 -14.78
C ALA A 173 -2.27 -6.51 -16.13
N GLY A 174 -1.82 -5.36 -16.66
CA GLY A 174 -1.04 -5.28 -17.90
C GLY A 174 0.47 -5.52 -17.75
N PHE A 175 0.98 -5.66 -16.52
CA PHE A 175 2.44 -5.63 -16.28
C PHE A 175 3.22 -6.69 -17.05
N ASN A 176 2.76 -7.94 -17.05
CA ASN A 176 3.45 -9.03 -17.74
C ASN A 176 3.49 -8.80 -19.26
N TYR A 177 2.39 -8.31 -19.83
CA TYR A 177 2.30 -7.93 -21.24
C TYR A 177 3.25 -6.76 -21.57
N LEU A 178 3.36 -5.77 -20.68
CA LEU A 178 4.28 -4.65 -20.84
C LEU A 178 5.75 -5.08 -20.84
N VAL A 179 6.11 -6.04 -19.98
CA VAL A 179 7.47 -6.60 -19.93
C VAL A 179 7.78 -7.40 -21.20
N GLU A 180 6.83 -8.21 -21.68
CA GLU A 180 7.02 -9.08 -22.86
C GLU A 180 7.06 -8.30 -24.18
N THR A 181 6.28 -7.22 -24.30
CA THR A 181 6.25 -6.39 -25.53
C THR A 181 7.45 -5.45 -25.67
N GLY A 182 8.20 -5.19 -24.60
CA GLY A 182 9.37 -4.30 -24.63
C GLY A 182 9.08 -2.84 -25.00
N SER A 183 7.81 -2.41 -25.00
CA SER A 183 7.42 -1.06 -25.42
C SER A 183 7.89 0.01 -24.44
N MET A 184 8.94 0.75 -24.81
CA MET A 184 9.52 1.81 -23.99
C MET A 184 8.50 2.91 -23.65
N LYS A 185 7.60 3.26 -24.58
CA LYS A 185 6.56 4.27 -24.37
C LYS A 185 5.57 3.83 -23.29
N LEU A 186 5.08 2.59 -23.35
CA LEU A 186 4.13 2.09 -22.36
C LEU A 186 4.77 1.94 -20.97
N ARG A 187 6.04 1.50 -20.92
CA ARG A 187 6.81 1.46 -19.68
C ARG A 187 6.97 2.84 -19.04
N PHE A 188 7.23 3.87 -19.84
CA PHE A 188 7.33 5.25 -19.35
C PHE A 188 6.00 5.75 -18.78
N VAL A 189 4.89 5.53 -19.49
CA VAL A 189 3.54 5.87 -19.00
C VAL A 189 3.25 5.15 -17.69
N TYR A 190 3.55 3.86 -17.61
CA TYR A 190 3.39 3.06 -16.39
C TYR A 190 4.13 3.67 -15.20
N LEU A 191 5.43 3.94 -15.37
CA LEU A 191 6.25 4.48 -14.29
C LEU A 191 5.73 5.83 -13.81
N ASN A 192 5.28 6.70 -14.71
CA ASN A 192 4.76 8.01 -14.33
C ASN A 192 3.44 7.90 -13.57
N ILE A 193 2.50 7.05 -14.01
CA ILE A 193 1.22 6.85 -13.31
C ILE A 193 1.47 6.33 -11.90
N SER A 194 2.24 5.23 -11.75
CA SER A 194 2.52 4.65 -10.43
C SER A 194 3.22 5.65 -9.51
N ARG A 195 4.17 6.45 -10.02
CA ARG A 195 4.83 7.51 -9.23
C ARG A 195 3.90 8.64 -8.84
N SER A 196 3.08 9.15 -9.76
CA SER A 196 2.09 10.19 -9.48
C SER A 196 1.14 9.79 -8.37
N VAL A 197 0.69 8.54 -8.41
CA VAL A 197 -0.22 7.99 -7.41
C VAL A 197 0.46 7.82 -6.05
N LEU A 198 1.73 7.39 -6.01
CA LEU A 198 2.54 7.36 -4.78
C LEU A 198 2.69 8.75 -4.16
N TYR A 199 2.97 9.78 -4.97
CA TYR A 199 3.03 11.16 -4.46
C TYR A 199 1.71 11.58 -3.81
N ILE A 200 0.58 11.30 -4.47
CA ILE A 200 -0.76 11.61 -3.94
C ILE A 200 -0.98 10.88 -2.61
N GLN A 201 -0.65 9.59 -2.53
CA GLN A 201 -0.77 8.81 -1.30
C GLN A 201 0.03 9.42 -0.14
N TYR A 202 1.32 9.72 -0.34
CA TYR A 202 2.16 10.26 0.74
C TYR A 202 1.76 11.66 1.17
N ILE A 203 1.36 12.52 0.23
CA ILE A 203 0.82 13.84 0.55
C ILE A 203 -0.43 13.71 1.42
N LEU A 204 -1.36 12.81 1.07
CA LEU A 204 -2.57 12.56 1.87
C LEU A 204 -2.24 12.02 3.27
N PHE A 205 -1.23 11.15 3.40
CA PHE A 205 -0.81 10.64 4.71
C PHE A 205 -0.25 11.76 5.59
N ILE A 206 0.56 12.66 5.02
CA ILE A 206 1.10 13.83 5.73
C ILE A 206 -0.03 14.77 6.14
N ILE A 207 -0.95 15.11 5.22
CA ILE A 207 -2.13 15.94 5.53
C ILE A 207 -2.93 15.31 6.67
N GLY A 208 -3.19 14.00 6.60
CA GLY A 208 -3.95 13.28 7.62
C GLY A 208 -3.31 13.36 9.00
N ALA A 209 -1.99 13.23 9.08
CA ALA A 209 -1.29 13.34 10.36
C ALA A 209 -1.24 14.77 10.90
N ILE A 210 -1.14 15.79 10.04
CA ILE A 210 -1.17 17.20 10.45
C ILE A 210 -2.58 17.60 10.91
N CYS A 211 -3.62 17.16 10.19
CA CYS A 211 -5.02 17.44 10.53
C CYS A 211 -5.54 16.65 11.74
N MET A 212 -4.79 15.64 12.20
CA MET A 212 -5.14 14.88 13.39
C MET A 212 -5.13 15.79 14.61
N LYS A 213 -6.29 15.99 15.23
CA LYS A 213 -6.39 16.78 16.45
C LYS A 213 -5.64 16.05 17.57
N LYS A 214 -4.71 16.73 18.24
CA LYS A 214 -4.22 16.28 19.55
C LYS A 214 -5.40 16.39 20.52
N THR A 215 -6.09 15.28 20.75
CA THR A 215 -6.95 15.10 21.93
C THR A 215 -6.08 14.84 23.13
#